data_AF-A0A2G6C2V2-F1
#
_entry.id   AF-A0A2G6C2V2-F1
#
_cell.length_a   1.000
_cell.length_b   1.000
_cell.length_c   1.000
_cell.angle_alpha   90.00
_cell.angle_beta   90.00
_cell.angle_gamma   90.00
#
_symmetry.space_group_name_H-M   'P 1'
#
loop_
_entity.id
_entity.type
_entity.pdbx_description
1 polymer ?
#
loop_
_entity_poly.entity_id
_entity_poly.type
_entity_poly.pdbx_seq_one_letter_code
_entity_poly.pdbx_strand_id
1 'polypeptide(L)'
;MEKISDHVFYYRNDDLNKFFYLVNEGNAVNFVHGTTVGNYISLVHAEIIVAAYGLSQKIYSKGINGVEDEKLEVIAQNWIDVFITI
;
A
#
# COMPACT_ATOMS: atom_id res chain seq x y z
N MET A 1 -4.98 16.83 23.87
CA MET A 1 -4.55 16.61 22.48
C MET A 1 -4.37 17.98 21.86
N GLU A 2 -3.19 18.24 21.31
CA GLU A 2 -2.85 19.50 20.66
C GLU A 2 -2.33 19.20 19.25
N LYS A 3 -2.84 19.92 18.23
CA LYS A 3 -2.34 19.77 16.86
C LYS A 3 -1.06 20.61 16.70
N ILE A 4 0.06 19.96 16.41
CA ILE A 4 1.37 20.60 16.26
C ILE A 4 1.63 20.96 14.79
N SER A 5 1.21 20.10 13.87
CA SER A 5 1.22 20.32 12.42
C SER A 5 0.10 19.54 11.75
N ASP A 6 -0.02 19.59 10.42
CA ASP A 6 -1.14 19.00 9.69
C ASP A 6 -1.40 17.53 10.00
N HIS A 7 -0.36 16.76 10.28
CA HIS A 7 -0.46 15.33 10.58
C HIS A 7 0.27 14.92 11.86
N VAL A 8 0.59 15.86 12.75
CA VAL A 8 1.27 15.56 14.03
C VAL A 8 0.49 16.13 15.19
N PHE A 9 0.14 15.26 16.13
CA PHE A 9 -0.66 15.57 17.30
C PHE A 9 0.13 15.24 18.56
N TYR A 10 0.17 16.18 19.49
CA TYR A 10 0.78 16.00 20.80
C TYR A 10 -0.26 15.50 21.81
N TYR A 11 0.12 14.45 22.52
CA TYR A 11 -0.64 13.87 23.63
C TYR A 11 0.20 13.90 24.89
N ARG A 12 -0.40 14.35 25.98
CA ARG A 12 0.22 14.42 27.30
C ARG A 12 -0.72 13.83 28.33
N ASN A 13 -0.15 13.08 29.27
CA ASN A 13 -0.80 12.61 30.48
C ASN A 13 -0.01 13.18 31.66
N ASP A 14 -0.61 14.13 32.36
CA ASP A 14 0.01 14.85 33.48
C ASP A 14 0.19 13.98 34.71
N ASP A 15 -0.79 13.12 35.01
CA ASP A 15 -0.74 12.21 36.16
C ASP A 15 0.45 11.24 36.09
N LEU A 16 0.80 10.81 34.87
CA LEU A 16 1.93 9.92 34.61
C LEU A 16 3.21 10.66 34.23
N ASN A 17 3.15 11.99 34.07
CA ASN A 17 4.23 12.81 33.50
C ASN A 17 4.80 12.22 32.20
N LYS A 18 3.91 11.77 31.31
CA LYS A 18 4.26 11.14 30.02
C LYS A 18 3.64 11.91 28.87
N PHE A 19 4.32 11.89 27.72
CA PHE A 19 3.79 12.44 26.49
C PHE A 19 4.27 11.63 25.29
N PHE A 20 3.56 11.76 24.17
CA PHE A 20 3.98 11.24 22.88
C PHE A 20 3.41 12.10 21.74
N TYR A 21 3.99 11.94 20.56
CA TYR A 21 3.46 12.50 19.33
C TYR A 21 2.81 11.38 18.52
N LEU A 22 1.57 11.59 18.10
CA LEU A 22 0.85 10.72 17.19
C LEU A 22 0.92 11.32 15.79
N VAL A 23 1.45 10.53 14.85
CA VAL A 23 1.50 10.92 13.45
C VAL A 23 0.32 10.32 12.70
N ASN A 24 -0.28 11.11 11.83
CA ASN A 24 -1.41 10.76 10.98
C ASN A 24 -2.58 10.11 11.73
N GLU A 25 -2.82 10.52 12.98
CA GLU A 25 -3.87 9.94 13.83
C GLU A 25 -3.77 8.41 13.99
N GLY A 26 -2.57 7.84 13.80
CA GLY A 26 -2.34 6.38 13.82
C GLY A 26 -2.62 5.68 12.47
N ASN A 27 -3.09 6.39 11.46
CA ASN A 27 -3.18 5.88 10.09
C ASN A 27 -1.80 5.77 9.43
N ALA A 28 -1.75 5.05 8.32
CA ALA A 28 -0.53 4.81 7.56
C ALA A 28 0.14 6.12 7.12
N VAL A 29 1.30 6.42 7.70
CA VAL A 29 2.00 7.72 7.54
C VAL A 29 2.59 7.91 6.13
N ASN A 30 2.84 6.81 5.42
CA ASN A 30 3.41 6.79 4.06
C ASN A 30 2.46 7.33 2.97
N PHE A 31 1.22 7.68 3.31
CA PHE A 31 0.24 8.28 2.39
C PHE A 31 0.02 9.78 2.60
N VAL A 32 0.59 10.36 3.67
CA VAL A 32 0.33 11.75 4.09
C VAL A 32 0.68 12.80 3.02
N HIS A 33 1.72 12.57 2.24
CA HIS A 33 2.16 13.50 1.18
C HIS A 33 2.02 12.92 -0.23
N GLY A 34 1.04 12.03 -0.40
CA GLY A 34 0.96 11.19 -1.58
C GLY A 34 1.91 9.99 -1.45
N THR A 35 1.49 8.88 -2.01
CA THR A 35 2.19 7.62 -1.86
C THR A 35 3.52 7.66 -2.61
N THR A 36 4.65 7.66 -1.89
CA THR A 36 6.01 7.56 -2.46
C THR A 36 6.30 6.12 -2.90
N VAL A 37 5.41 5.56 -3.71
CA VAL A 37 5.58 4.23 -4.31
C VAL A 37 6.17 4.32 -5.72
N GLY A 38 6.14 5.48 -6.37
CA GLY A 38 6.64 5.62 -7.74
C GLY A 38 6.06 4.56 -8.69
N ASN A 39 6.84 4.14 -9.68
CA ASN A 39 6.36 3.23 -10.73
C ASN A 39 6.08 1.80 -10.25
N TYR A 40 6.68 1.39 -9.13
CA TYR A 40 6.44 0.10 -8.45
C TYR A 40 4.95 -0.16 -8.17
N ILE A 41 4.13 0.88 -7.92
CA ILE A 41 2.70 0.70 -7.66
C ILE A 41 1.97 0.02 -8.82
N SER A 42 2.51 0.15 -10.05
CA SER A 42 1.97 -0.50 -11.23
C SER A 42 2.01 -2.02 -11.13
N LEU A 43 2.95 -2.61 -10.40
CA LEU A 43 2.98 -4.06 -10.13
C LEU A 43 1.74 -4.48 -9.34
N VAL A 44 1.44 -3.76 -8.25
CA VAL A 44 0.28 -4.01 -7.38
C VAL A 44 -1.02 -3.83 -8.17
N HIS A 45 -1.13 -2.74 -8.94
CA HIS A 45 -2.31 -2.50 -9.76
C HIS A 45 -2.50 -3.57 -10.85
N ALA A 46 -1.43 -4.03 -11.49
CA ALA A 46 -1.50 -5.09 -12.48
C ALA A 46 -1.97 -6.41 -11.87
N GLU A 47 -1.46 -6.78 -10.68
CA GLU A 47 -1.91 -7.97 -9.96
C GLU A 47 -3.40 -7.89 -9.58
N ILE A 48 -3.87 -6.72 -9.10
CA ILE A 48 -5.29 -6.48 -8.82
C ILE A 48 -6.15 -6.69 -10.07
N ILE A 49 -5.71 -6.20 -11.24
CA ILE A 49 -6.44 -6.36 -12.50
C ILE A 49 -6.49 -7.84 -12.91
N VAL A 50 -5.38 -8.58 -12.80
CA VAL A 50 -5.32 -10.01 -13.11
C VAL A 50 -6.22 -10.81 -12.17
N ALA A 51 -6.18 -10.53 -10.87
CA ALA A 51 -7.04 -11.17 -9.88
C ALA A 51 -8.53 -10.87 -10.16
N ALA A 52 -8.86 -9.62 -10.47
CA ALA A 52 -10.22 -9.22 -10.84
C ALA A 52 -10.71 -9.94 -12.10
N TYR A 53 -9.84 -10.09 -13.11
CA TYR A 53 -10.13 -10.90 -14.28
C TYR A 53 -10.40 -12.36 -13.91
N GLY A 54 -9.54 -12.99 -13.09
CA GLY A 54 -9.73 -14.37 -12.66
C GLY A 54 -11.03 -14.60 -11.86
N LEU A 55 -11.42 -13.63 -11.03
CA LEU A 55 -12.73 -13.62 -10.36
C LEU A 55 -13.88 -13.54 -11.36
N SER A 56 -13.79 -12.65 -12.36
CA SER A 56 -14.82 -12.51 -13.41
C SER A 56 -15.02 -13.79 -14.23
N GLN A 57 -13.94 -14.54 -14.44
CA GLN A 57 -13.93 -15.80 -15.17
C GLN A 57 -14.24 -17.02 -14.29
N LYS A 58 -14.46 -16.83 -12.98
CA LYS A 58 -14.70 -17.89 -12.00
C LYS A 58 -13.59 -18.95 -11.98
N ILE A 59 -12.34 -18.53 -12.19
CA ILE A 59 -11.15 -19.40 -12.16
C ILE A 59 -10.86 -19.85 -10.72
N TYR A 60 -11.12 -18.98 -9.75
CA TYR A 60 -10.80 -19.24 -8.35
C TYR A 60 -11.89 -20.01 -7.62
N SER A 61 -11.45 -20.94 -6.78
CA SER A 61 -12.31 -21.62 -5.82
C SER A 61 -12.72 -20.70 -4.67
N LYS A 62 -13.77 -21.05 -3.93
CA LYS A 62 -14.13 -20.31 -2.71
C LYS A 62 -13.00 -20.43 -1.69
N GLY A 63 -12.38 -19.31 -1.34
CA GLY A 63 -11.30 -19.26 -0.37
C GLY A 63 -10.35 -18.10 -0.63
N ILE A 64 -9.23 -18.11 0.07
CA ILE A 64 -8.11 -17.21 -0.22
C ILE A 64 -7.31 -17.86 -1.34
N ASN A 65 -7.24 -17.20 -2.49
CA ASN A 65 -6.47 -17.65 -3.63
C ASN A 65 -5.44 -16.56 -3.97
N GLY A 66 -4.24 -16.97 -4.38
CA GLY A 66 -3.25 -16.09 -4.98
C GLY A 66 -3.40 -16.04 -6.49
N VAL A 67 -2.82 -15.01 -7.11
CA VAL A 67 -2.56 -15.01 -8.55
C VAL A 67 -1.46 -16.05 -8.85
N GLU A 68 -1.59 -16.76 -9.97
CA GLU A 68 -0.62 -17.79 -10.38
C GLU A 68 0.75 -17.19 -10.70
N ASP A 69 1.83 -17.89 -10.32
CA ASP A 69 3.21 -17.43 -10.49
C ASP A 69 3.54 -17.04 -11.94
N GLU A 70 3.02 -17.78 -12.94
CA GLU A 70 3.19 -17.47 -14.36
C GLU A 70 2.66 -16.06 -14.72
N LYS A 71 1.54 -15.65 -14.11
CA LYS A 71 1.00 -14.30 -14.31
C LYS A 71 1.83 -13.23 -13.61
N LEU A 72 2.37 -13.55 -12.43
CA LEU A 72 3.26 -12.65 -11.69
C LEU A 72 4.57 -12.41 -12.47
N GLU A 73 5.13 -13.44 -13.10
CA GLU A 73 6.30 -13.32 -13.98
C GLU A 73 6.03 -12.38 -15.16
N VAL A 74 4.86 -12.50 -15.81
CA VAL A 74 4.46 -11.60 -16.90
C VAL A 74 4.31 -10.15 -16.42
N ILE A 75 3.70 -9.94 -15.24
CA ILE A 75 3.58 -8.61 -14.65
C ILE A 75 4.96 -8.00 -14.40
N ALA A 76 5.87 -8.78 -13.82
CA ALA A 76 7.23 -8.34 -13.53
C ALA A 76 7.99 -7.97 -14.81
N GLN A 77 7.92 -8.82 -15.85
CA GLN A 77 8.58 -8.55 -17.13
C GLN A 77 8.05 -7.27 -17.78
N ASN A 78 6.72 -7.10 -17.84
CA ASN A 78 6.11 -5.89 -18.39
C ASN A 78 6.57 -4.63 -17.64
N TRP A 79 6.74 -4.72 -16.32
CA TRP A 79 7.23 -3.60 -15.52
C TRP A 79 8.68 -3.26 -15.85
N ILE A 80 9.55 -4.28 -15.98
CA ILE A 80 10.95 -4.10 -16.40
C ILE A 80 10.99 -3.41 -17.76
N ASP A 81 10.23 -3.90 -18.74
CA ASP A 81 10.24 -3.38 -20.11
C ASP A 81 9.79 -1.90 -20.17
N VAL A 82 8.87 -1.50 -19.29
CA VAL A 82 8.34 -0.13 -19.27
C VAL A 82 9.21 0.84 -18.47
N PHE A 83 9.81 0.38 -17.36
CA PHE A 83 10.42 1.28 -16.37
C PHE A 83 11.92 1.10 -16.17
N ILE A 84 12.51 -0.01 -16.64
CA ILE A 84 13.96 -0.21 -16.62
C ILE A 84 14.47 -0.05 -18.06
N THR A 85 15.08 1.08 -18.35
CA THR A 85 15.94 1.22 -19.54
C THR A 85 17.32 0.67 -19.18
N ILE A 86 17.79 -0.33 -19.94
CA ILE A 86 19.17 -0.84 -19.88
C ILE A 86 20.04 -0.06 -20.86
#